data_AF-A0A3M2BK03-F1
#
_entry.id   AF-A0A3M2BK03-F1
#
_cell.length_a   1.000
_cell.length_b   1.000
_cell.length_c   1.000
_cell.angle_alpha   90.00
_cell.angle_beta   90.00
_cell.angle_gamma   90.00
#
_symmetry.space_group_name_H-M   'P 1'
#
loop_
_entity.id
_entity.type
_entity.pdbx_description
1 polymer ?
#
loop_
_entity_poly.entity_id
_entity_poly.type
_entity_poly.pdbx_seq_one_letter_code
_entity_poly.pdbx_strand_id
1 'polypeptide(L)'
;AEEYYRLSSCRQYLKEIRLPTHIIHSRDDPFMTEAAIPQIHELSDCVTLELSDQGGHVGFVGGTIRDGIRYWLEHRIVNLLKDKTITRSP
;
A
#
# COMPACT_ATOMS: atom_id res chain seq x y z
N ALA A 1 22.48 6.79 13.21
CA ALA A 1 21.54 6.61 12.09
C ALA A 1 20.23 5.97 12.56
N GLU A 2 20.27 4.86 13.32
CA GLU A 2 19.07 4.17 13.82
C GLU A 2 18.11 5.06 14.61
N GLU A 3 18.60 5.94 15.48
CA GLU A 3 17.74 6.82 16.28
C GLU A 3 16.96 7.82 15.42
N TYR A 4 17.57 8.34 14.36
CA TYR A 4 16.89 9.20 13.39
C TYR A 4 15.76 8.43 12.69
N TYR A 5 16.02 7.23 12.19
CA TYR A 5 14.99 6.42 11.54
C TYR A 5 13.89 5.99 12.52
N ARG A 6 14.23 5.67 13.77
CA ARG A 6 13.25 5.33 14.81
C ARG A 6 12.31 6.50 15.11
N LEU A 7 12.86 7.71 15.28
CA LEU A 7 12.07 8.89 15.64
C LEU A 7 11.30 9.47 14.45
N SER A 8 11.86 9.40 13.24
CA SER A 8 11.24 9.92 12.02
C SER A 8 10.34 8.91 11.30
N SER A 9 10.31 7.65 11.74
CA SER A 9 9.46 6.63 11.14
C SER A 9 8.00 6.79 11.56
N CYS A 10 7.10 6.76 10.58
CA CYS A 10 5.67 6.69 10.82
C CYS A 10 5.19 5.29 11.25
N ARG A 11 6.04 4.26 11.12
CA ARG A 11 5.69 2.83 11.32
C ARG A 11 5.06 2.56 12.68
N GLN A 12 5.58 3.18 13.73
CA GLN A 12 5.10 3.03 15.10
C GLN A 12 3.66 3.54 15.33
N TYR A 13 3.14 4.38 14.43
CA TYR A 13 1.79 4.93 14.50
C TYR A 13 0.77 4.15 13.67
N LEU A 14 1.20 3.17 12.86
CA LEU A 14 0.29 2.38 12.02
C LEU A 14 -0.77 1.63 12.84
N LYS A 15 -0.39 1.11 14.01
CA LYS A 15 -1.28 0.47 14.98
C LYS A 15 -2.37 1.39 15.55
N GLU A 16 -2.22 2.71 15.43
CA GLU A 16 -3.16 3.69 15.97
C GLU A 16 -4.14 4.21 14.91
N ILE A 17 -4.00 3.79 13.66
CA ILE A 17 -4.92 4.17 12.58
C ILE A 17 -6.31 3.62 12.88
N ARG A 18 -7.31 4.51 13.00
CA ARG A 18 -8.72 4.15 13.28
C ARG A 18 -9.63 4.26 12.06
N LEU A 19 -9.13 4.84 10.97
CA LEU A 19 -9.87 4.99 9.73
C LEU A 19 -9.48 3.88 8.75
N PRO A 20 -10.43 3.33 7.97
CA PRO A 20 -10.14 2.29 7.00
C PRO A 20 -9.05 2.72 5.99
N THR A 21 -7.85 2.19 6.15
CA THR A 21 -6.65 2.56 5.39
C THR A 21 -6.16 1.37 4.59
N HIS A 22 -5.88 1.56 3.31
CA HIS A 22 -5.26 0.52 2.48
C HIS A 22 -3.86 0.96 2.09
N ILE A 23 -2.88 0.12 2.41
CA ILE A 23 -1.48 0.27 2.03
C ILE A 23 -1.24 -0.72 0.89
N ILE A 24 -0.84 -0.22 -0.28
CA ILE A 24 -0.47 -1.04 -1.43
C ILE A 24 1.03 -0.86 -1.65
N HIS A 25 1.78 -1.97 -1.74
CA HIS A 25 3.23 -1.93 -1.93
C HIS A 25 3.70 -3.10 -2.81
N SER A 26 4.84 -2.94 -3.48
CA SER A 26 5.47 -4.00 -4.26
C SER A 26 6.75 -4.48 -3.61
N ARG A 27 6.95 -5.80 -3.52
CA ARG A 27 8.17 -6.39 -2.92
C ARG A 27 9.43 -6.09 -3.72
N ASP A 28 9.30 -5.86 -5.03
CA ASP A 28 10.38 -5.57 -5.96
C ASP A 28 10.63 -4.05 -6.15
N ASP A 29 10.13 -3.18 -5.26
CA ASP A 29 10.42 -1.74 -5.32
C ASP A 29 11.93 -1.49 -5.18
N PRO A 30 12.62 -0.95 -6.21
CA PRO A 30 14.08 -0.75 -6.18
C PRO A 30 14.52 0.40 -5.26
N PHE A 31 13.60 1.26 -4.79
CA PHE A 31 13.91 2.38 -3.90
C PHE A 31 13.66 2.05 -2.42
N MET A 32 12.78 1.10 -2.14
CA MET A 32 12.43 0.70 -0.78
C MET A 32 13.02 -0.68 -0.48
N THR A 33 13.47 -0.88 0.76
CA THR A 33 13.93 -2.20 1.20
C THR A 33 12.75 -3.01 1.72
N GLU A 34 12.83 -4.33 1.66
CA GLU A 34 11.80 -5.22 2.23
C GLU A 34 11.59 -4.96 3.73
N ALA A 35 12.63 -4.49 4.44
CA ALA A 35 12.53 -4.06 5.84
C ALA A 35 11.56 -2.88 6.07
N ALA A 36 11.28 -2.08 5.04
CA ALA A 36 10.29 -1.01 5.11
C ALA A 36 8.84 -1.54 5.16
N ILE A 37 8.59 -2.78 4.72
CA ILE A 37 7.26 -3.39 4.72
C ILE A 37 6.82 -3.68 6.17
N PRO A 38 5.66 -3.16 6.61
CA PRO A 38 5.14 -3.41 7.95
C PRO A 38 4.74 -4.88 8.13
N GLN A 39 5.02 -5.42 9.31
CA GLN A 39 4.52 -6.71 9.73
C GLN A 39 3.07 -6.58 10.19
N ILE A 40 2.30 -7.66 10.08
CA ILE A 40 0.85 -7.65 10.41
C ILE A 40 0.59 -7.17 11.85
N HIS A 41 1.45 -7.54 12.81
CA HIS A 41 1.29 -7.14 14.22
C HIS A 41 1.54 -5.64 14.47
N GLU A 42 2.08 -4.91 13.51
CA GLU A 42 2.33 -3.46 13.59
C GLU A 42 1.16 -2.64 13.03
N LEU A 43 0.19 -3.31 12.42
CA LEU A 43 -0.97 -2.71 11.78
C LEU A 43 -2.18 -2.76 12.72
N SER A 44 -3.07 -1.77 12.62
CA SER A 44 -4.38 -1.85 13.26
C SER A 44 -5.35 -2.69 12.42
N ASP A 45 -6.44 -3.13 13.03
CA ASP A 45 -7.52 -3.85 12.32
C ASP A 45 -8.19 -2.99 11.22
N CYS A 46 -7.96 -1.68 11.23
CA CYS A 46 -8.45 -0.76 10.20
C CYS A 46 -7.49 -0.63 9.00
N VAL A 47 -6.32 -1.27 9.05
CA VAL A 47 -5.31 -1.20 7.99
C VAL A 47 -5.24 -2.53 7.24
N THR A 48 -5.45 -2.48 5.93
CA THR A 48 -5.16 -3.61 5.03
C THR A 48 -3.84 -3.36 4.32
N LEU A 49 -2.94 -4.33 4.38
CA LEU A 49 -1.69 -4.33 3.61
C LEU A 49 -1.85 -5.26 2.40
N GLU A 50 -1.75 -4.70 1.21
CA GLU A 50 -1.79 -5.41 -0.08
C GLU A 50 -0.38 -5.40 -0.69
N LEU A 51 0.25 -6.58 -0.75
CA LEU A 51 1.59 -6.75 -1.29
C LEU A 51 1.55 -7.42 -2.65
N SER A 52 2.09 -6.75 -3.67
CA SER A 52 2.39 -7.35 -4.96
C SER A 52 3.79 -7.94 -4.96
N ASP A 53 3.99 -9.07 -5.64
CA ASP A 53 5.33 -9.62 -5.86
C ASP A 53 6.12 -8.81 -6.91
N GLN A 54 5.41 -8.16 -7.84
CA GLN A 54 6.00 -7.40 -8.94
C GLN A 54 5.26 -6.09 -9.21
N GLY A 55 6.01 -5.08 -9.63
CA GLY A 55 5.48 -3.75 -9.96
C GLY A 55 6.55 -2.67 -9.95
N GLY A 56 7.55 -2.77 -9.08
CA GLY A 56 8.57 -1.73 -8.86
C GLY A 56 8.03 -0.51 -8.11
N HIS A 57 8.75 0.61 -8.18
CA HIS A 57 8.47 1.84 -7.41
C HIS A 57 7.26 2.64 -7.94
N VAL A 58 7.09 2.68 -9.26
CA VAL A 58 6.02 3.45 -9.96
C VAL A 58 4.83 2.54 -10.26
N GLY A 59 4.65 1.55 -9.40
CA GLY A 59 4.74 0.20 -9.91
C GLY A 59 3.45 -0.56 -9.98
N PHE A 60 2.62 -0.30 -10.99
CA PHE A 60 1.54 -1.22 -11.31
C PHE A 60 1.17 -1.16 -12.79
N VAL A 61 2.17 -1.10 -13.67
CA VAL A 61 1.96 -1.15 -15.11
C VAL A 61 2.05 -2.60 -15.56
N GLY A 62 0.89 -3.19 -15.87
CA GLY A 62 0.76 -4.57 -16.35
C GLY A 62 0.44 -4.64 -17.85
N GLY A 63 0.44 -5.85 -18.39
CA GLY A 63 0.15 -6.11 -19.80
C GLY A 63 1.36 -6.03 -20.71
N THR A 64 1.17 -6.35 -21.98
CA THR A 64 2.21 -6.26 -23.01
C THR A 64 1.86 -5.14 -23.99
N ILE A 65 2.84 -4.66 -24.76
CA ILE A 65 2.58 -3.67 -25.83
C ILE A 65 1.52 -4.20 -26.83
N ARG A 66 1.41 -5.53 -27.00
CA ARG A 66 0.43 -6.18 -27.88
C ARG A 66 -0.97 -6.25 -27.27
N ASP A 67 -1.06 -6.50 -25.97
CA ASP A 67 -2.34 -6.68 -25.26
C ASP A 67 -2.88 -5.38 -24.62
N GLY A 68 -2.11 -4.29 -24.78
CA GLY A 68 -2.37 -3.01 -24.17
C GLY A 68 -1.71 -2.86 -22.80
N ILE A 69 -1.05 -1.72 -22.59
CA ILE A 69 -0.53 -1.32 -21.29
C ILE A 69 -1.72 -1.05 -20.34
N ARG A 70 -1.70 -1.65 -19.15
CA ARG A 70 -2.72 -1.44 -18.12
C ARG A 70 -2.12 -0.82 -16.88
N TYR A 71 -2.70 0.28 -16.44
CA TYR A 71 -2.35 0.94 -15.19
C TYR A 71 -3.18 0.35 -14.05
N TRP A 72 -2.74 -0.80 -13.53
CA TRP A 72 -3.46 -1.56 -12.50
C TRP A 72 -3.73 -0.72 -11.25
N LEU A 73 -2.82 0.16 -10.84
CA LEU A 73 -2.99 0.97 -9.62
C LEU A 73 -4.23 1.85 -9.70
N GLU A 74 -4.44 2.50 -10.85
CA GLU A 74 -5.56 3.41 -11.06
C GLU A 74 -6.88 2.64 -10.94
N HIS A 75 -6.97 1.49 -11.62
CA HIS A 75 -8.12 0.60 -11.52
C HIS A 75 -8.33 0.10 -10.09
N ARG A 76 -7.26 -0.26 -9.37
CA ARG A 76 -7.34 -0.75 -7.99
C ARG A 76 -7.87 0.34 -7.06
N ILE A 77 -7.31 1.56 -7.12
CA ILE A 77 -7.76 2.70 -6.31
C ILE A 77 -9.24 3.00 -6.57
N VAL A 78 -9.67 3.04 -7.83
CA VAL A 78 -11.08 3.28 -8.17
C VAL A 78 -11.99 2.21 -7.58
N ASN A 79 -11.60 0.93 -7.66
CA ASN A 79 -12.39 -0.16 -7.08
C ASN A 79 -12.47 -0.04 -5.54
N LEU A 80 -11.35 0.25 -4.89
CA LEU A 80 -11.29 0.47 -3.44
C LEU A 80 -12.21 1.60 -2.98
N LEU A 81 -12.26 2.70 -3.74
CA LEU A 81 -13.14 3.82 -3.41
C LEU A 81 -14.61 3.45 -3.65
N LYS A 82 -14.94 2.76 -4.75
CA LYS A 82 -16.31 2.30 -5.03
C LYS A 82 -16.84 1.40 -3.91
N ASP A 83 -16.05 0.43 -3.47
CA ASP A 83 -16.42 -0.49 -2.40
C ASP A 83 -16.71 0.26 -1.08
N LYS A 84 -15.98 1.36 -0.81
CA LYS A 84 -16.16 2.16 0.41
C LYS A 84 -17.27 3.23 0.32
N THR A 85 -17.71 3.61 -0.88
CA THR A 85 -18.69 4.69 -1.08
C THR A 85 -20.09 4.35 -0.54
N ILE A 86 -20.35 3.09 -0.17
CA ILE A 86 -21.63 2.64 0.40
C ILE A 86 -21.69 2.81 1.94
N THR A 87 -20.58 3.16 2.61
CA THR A 87 -20.53 3.28 4.09
C THR A 87 -20.29 4.73 4.53
N ARG A 88 -21.18 5.65 4.17
CA ARG A 88 -21.35 6.91 4.90
C ARG A 88 -22.73 6.88 5.53
N SER A 89 -22.81 6.36 6.76
CA SER A 89 -23.97 6.64 7.61
C SER A 89 -23.95 8.12 8.02
N PRO A 90 -25.12 8.76 8.14
CA PRO A 90 -25.28 10.21 8.35
C PRO A 90 -24.73 10.72 9.68
#